data_AF-A0A925TJA0-F1
#
_entry.id   AF-A0A925TJA0-F1
#
_cell.length_a   1.000
_cell.length_b   1.000
_cell.length_c   1.000
_cell.angle_alpha   90.00
_cell.angle_beta   90.00
_cell.angle_gamma   90.00
#
_symmetry.space_group_name_H-M   'P 1'
#
loop_
_entity.id
_entity.type
_entity.pdbx_description
1 polymer ?
#
loop_
_entity_poly.entity_id
_entity_poly.type
_entity_poly.pdbx_seq_one_letter_code
_entity_poly.pdbx_strand_id
1 'polypeptide(L)'
;SGVGIQSADGYAGLRGQLPAPEKRALVLIDPPFEAQDEFAQVTRAVADALKRAPATTIIVWYPITERARVDVFFDELKMMALPPTFALELTVVGPAHPMKMKGCGVVVINPPYEIDKELTPSLTWMTEILAQDHGGKAELRWLVREA
;
A
#
# COMPACT_ATOMS: atom_id res chain seq x y z
N SER A 1 25.58 -3.53 13.84
CA SER A 1 24.90 -2.27 13.44
C SER A 1 23.93 -2.62 12.33
N GLY A 2 22.64 -2.26 12.47
CA GLY A 2 21.56 -2.74 11.59
C GLY A 2 20.88 -1.65 10.75
N VAL A 3 21.47 -0.45 10.65
CA VAL A 3 20.86 0.69 9.96
C VAL A 3 21.84 1.26 8.94
N GLY A 4 21.38 1.38 7.69
CA GLY A 4 22.05 2.11 6.62
C GLY A 4 21.14 3.22 6.10
N ILE A 5 21.70 4.41 5.87
CA ILE A 5 20.97 5.58 5.37
C ILE A 5 21.66 6.04 4.09
N GLN A 6 20.88 6.31 3.05
CA GLN A 6 21.37 6.75 1.76
C GLN A 6 20.52 7.93 1.27
N SER A 7 21.17 8.95 0.73
CA SER A 7 20.50 10.01 -0.03
C SER A 7 20.49 9.60 -1.49
N ALA A 8 19.39 8.99 -1.93
CA ALA A 8 19.21 8.45 -3.27
C ALA A 8 17.72 8.43 -3.65
N ASP A 9 17.45 8.22 -4.92
CA ASP A 9 16.11 7.86 -5.39
C ASP A 9 15.71 6.50 -4.80
N GLY A 10 14.58 6.45 -4.08
CA GLY A 10 14.12 5.26 -3.36
C GLY A 10 13.78 4.08 -4.28
N TYR A 11 13.24 4.34 -5.47
CA TYR A 11 12.93 3.31 -6.46
C TYR A 11 14.21 2.72 -7.07
N ALA A 12 15.21 3.57 -7.34
CA ALA A 12 16.53 3.11 -7.78
C ALA A 12 17.24 2.31 -6.67
N GLY A 13 17.15 2.78 -5.42
CA GLY A 13 17.70 2.11 -4.24
C GLY A 13 17.14 0.70 -4.04
N LEU A 14 15.83 0.53 -4.22
CA LEU A 14 15.17 -0.77 -4.10
C LEU A 14 15.79 -1.85 -4.99
N ARG A 15 16.19 -1.50 -6.21
CA ARG A 15 16.83 -2.43 -7.16
C ARG A 15 18.19 -2.92 -6.67
N GLY A 16 18.94 -2.10 -5.93
CA GLY A 16 20.26 -2.44 -5.40
C GLY A 16 20.21 -3.25 -4.10
N GLN A 17 19.07 -3.20 -3.38
CA GLN A 17 18.91 -3.84 -2.07
C GLN A 17 18.20 -5.21 -2.14
N LEU A 18 17.57 -5.53 -3.28
CA LEU A 18 16.91 -6.82 -3.48
C LEU A 18 17.66 -7.74 -4.46
N PRO A 19 17.78 -9.05 -4.15
CA PRO A 19 17.25 -9.72 -2.96
C PRO A 19 18.09 -9.47 -1.71
N ALA A 20 17.44 -9.40 -0.54
CA ALA A 20 18.14 -9.31 0.73
C ALA A 20 18.90 -10.62 1.04
N PRO A 21 20.06 -10.59 1.72
CA PRO A 21 20.83 -11.79 2.05
C PRO A 21 20.03 -12.83 2.85
N GLU A 22 19.14 -12.39 3.74
CA GLU A 22 18.28 -13.26 4.55
C GLU A 22 17.09 -13.85 3.77
N LYS A 23 16.90 -13.45 2.50
CA LYS A 23 15.79 -13.85 1.60
C LYS A 23 14.39 -13.57 2.14
N ARG A 24 14.29 -12.81 3.23
CA ARG A 24 13.07 -12.23 3.78
C ARG A 24 13.29 -10.74 3.89
N ALA A 25 12.36 -9.96 3.33
CA ALA A 25 12.41 -8.51 3.38
C ALA A 25 11.00 -7.95 3.46
N LEU A 26 10.88 -6.84 4.16
CA LEU A 26 9.73 -5.95 4.09
C LEU A 26 10.16 -4.69 3.35
N VAL A 27 9.42 -4.32 2.30
CA VAL A 27 9.63 -3.08 1.56
C VAL A 27 8.46 -2.17 1.83
N LEU A 28 8.72 -0.97 2.35
CA LEU A 28 7.73 0.11 2.45
C LEU A 28 7.97 1.10 1.32
N ILE A 29 6.94 1.38 0.53
CA ILE A 29 6.93 2.39 -0.53
C ILE A 29 5.91 3.46 -0.12
N ASP A 30 6.41 4.63 0.24
CA ASP A 30 5.60 5.76 0.74
C ASP A 30 6.01 7.05 0.00
N PRO A 31 5.56 7.23 -1.26
CA PRO A 31 5.87 8.42 -2.02
C PRO A 31 4.91 9.56 -1.64
N PRO A 32 5.28 10.83 -1.93
CA PRO A 32 4.47 11.98 -1.54
C PRO A 32 3.16 12.13 -2.32
N PHE A 33 3.01 11.54 -3.51
CA PHE A 33 1.82 11.68 -4.39
C PHE A 33 1.50 13.13 -4.83
N GLU A 34 2.55 13.90 -5.10
CA GLU A 34 2.52 15.28 -5.61
C GLU A 34 2.55 15.36 -7.14
N ALA A 35 3.07 14.34 -7.81
CA ALA A 35 3.16 14.20 -9.26
C ALA A 35 2.03 13.30 -9.82
N GLN A 36 1.77 13.44 -11.12
CA GLN A 36 0.67 12.70 -11.77
C GLN A 36 1.01 11.21 -11.97
N ASP A 37 2.28 10.87 -12.15
CA ASP A 37 2.75 9.55 -12.57
C ASP A 37 3.24 8.67 -11.41
N GLU A 38 3.13 9.12 -10.15
CA GLU A 38 3.65 8.36 -9.00
C GLU A 38 2.99 7.00 -8.82
N PHE A 39 1.68 6.86 -9.07
CA PHE A 39 1.04 5.54 -9.06
C PHE A 39 1.68 4.59 -10.08
N ALA A 40 1.96 5.07 -11.30
CA ALA A 40 2.62 4.26 -12.32
C ALA A 40 4.08 3.93 -11.94
N GLN A 41 4.80 4.84 -11.29
CA GLN A 41 6.15 4.58 -10.77
C GLN A 41 6.12 3.51 -9.68
N VAL A 42 5.16 3.57 -8.76
CA VAL A 42 4.92 2.55 -7.73
C VAL A 42 4.61 1.19 -8.37
N THR A 43 3.69 1.12 -9.34
CA THR A 43 3.34 -0.12 -10.05
C THR A 43 4.59 -0.77 -10.68
N ARG A 44 5.46 0.03 -11.33
CA ARG A 44 6.73 -0.45 -11.90
C ARG A 44 7.70 -0.93 -10.82
N ALA A 45 7.81 -0.22 -9.71
CA ALA A 45 8.70 -0.59 -8.61
C ALA A 45 8.27 -1.91 -7.95
N VAL A 46 6.97 -2.11 -7.76
CA VAL A 46 6.40 -3.38 -7.27
C VAL A 46 6.74 -4.52 -8.22
N ALA A 47 6.53 -4.34 -9.53
CA ALA A 47 6.84 -5.36 -10.54
C ALA A 47 8.33 -5.75 -10.52
N ASP A 48 9.21 -4.76 -10.49
CA ASP A 48 10.66 -4.96 -10.44
C ASP A 48 11.10 -5.68 -9.15
N ALA A 49 10.52 -5.30 -8.01
CA ALA A 49 10.82 -5.92 -6.73
C ALA A 49 10.41 -7.40 -6.69
N LEU A 50 9.18 -7.71 -7.12
CA LEU A 50 8.68 -9.10 -7.15
C LEU A 50 9.45 -9.96 -8.15
N LYS A 51 9.88 -9.40 -9.29
CA LYS A 51 10.75 -10.11 -10.24
C LYS A 51 12.09 -10.52 -9.63
N ARG A 52 12.64 -9.73 -8.71
CA ARG A 52 13.94 -9.98 -8.06
C ARG A 52 13.81 -10.85 -6.81
N ALA A 53 12.78 -10.60 -6.01
CA ALA A 53 12.53 -11.24 -4.73
C ALA A 53 11.03 -11.58 -4.60
N PRO A 54 10.56 -12.68 -5.20
CA PRO A 54 9.13 -13.02 -5.28
C PRO A 54 8.43 -13.20 -3.93
N ALA A 55 9.18 -13.53 -2.87
CA ALA A 55 8.67 -13.77 -1.53
C ALA A 55 8.71 -12.53 -0.62
N THR A 56 9.14 -11.37 -1.13
CA THR A 56 9.20 -10.12 -0.34
C THR A 56 7.80 -9.59 -0.05
N THR A 57 7.55 -9.21 1.19
CA THR A 57 6.36 -8.44 1.57
C THR A 57 6.56 -6.99 1.15
N ILE A 58 5.61 -6.45 0.40
CA ILE A 58 5.65 -5.05 -0.04
C ILE A 58 4.42 -4.34 0.52
N ILE A 59 4.64 -3.21 1.20
CA ILE A 59 3.59 -2.30 1.67
C ILE A 59 3.72 -1.02 0.86
N VAL A 60 2.66 -0.63 0.19
CA VAL A 60 2.56 0.63 -0.56
C VAL A 60 1.54 1.51 0.13
N TRP A 61 1.95 2.65 0.68
CA TRP A 61 1.01 3.66 1.16
C TRP A 61 0.47 4.49 0.01
N TYR A 62 -0.78 4.96 0.10
CA TYR A 62 -1.36 5.93 -0.84
C TYR A 62 -2.44 6.81 -0.19
N PRO A 63 -2.60 8.06 -0.64
CA PRO A 63 -3.67 8.95 -0.18
C PRO A 63 -4.96 8.72 -0.96
N ILE A 64 -6.10 8.96 -0.31
CA ILE A 64 -7.43 8.96 -0.93
C ILE A 64 -7.90 10.42 -1.07
N THR A 65 -7.40 11.09 -2.10
CA THR A 65 -7.85 12.42 -2.51
C THR A 65 -9.03 12.34 -3.48
N GLU A 66 -8.84 11.51 -4.52
CA GLU A 66 -9.81 11.19 -5.55
C GLU A 66 -9.95 9.66 -5.68
N ARG A 67 -11.14 9.13 -5.38
CA ARG A 67 -11.42 7.69 -5.43
C ARG A 67 -11.07 7.08 -6.80
N ALA A 68 -11.37 7.78 -7.89
CA ALA A 68 -11.10 7.33 -9.25
C ALA A 68 -9.60 7.05 -9.52
N ARG A 69 -8.68 7.84 -8.95
CA ARG A 69 -7.24 7.61 -9.12
C ARG A 69 -6.79 6.32 -8.43
N VAL A 70 -7.32 6.06 -7.23
CA VAL A 70 -7.05 4.83 -6.47
C VAL A 70 -7.63 3.60 -7.18
N ASP A 71 -8.84 3.72 -7.75
CA ASP A 71 -9.47 2.62 -8.48
C ASP A 71 -8.66 2.25 -9.74
N VAL A 72 -8.16 3.23 -10.50
CA VAL A 72 -7.24 2.99 -11.62
C VAL A 72 -5.96 2.29 -11.16
N PHE A 73 -5.36 2.74 -10.05
CA PHE A 73 -4.19 2.08 -9.46
C PHE A 73 -4.47 0.62 -9.08
N PHE A 74 -5.63 0.33 -8.48
CA PHE A 74 -6.01 -1.04 -8.14
C PHE A 74 -6.24 -1.90 -9.37
N ASP A 75 -6.81 -1.35 -10.43
CA ASP A 75 -7.01 -2.09 -11.67
C ASP A 75 -5.68 -2.39 -12.36
N GLU A 76 -4.71 -1.46 -12.34
CA GLU A 76 -3.32 -1.74 -12.76
C GLU A 76 -2.69 -2.89 -11.97
N LEU A 77 -2.83 -2.88 -10.63
CA LEU A 77 -2.32 -3.95 -9.78
C LEU A 77 -2.97 -5.30 -10.07
N LYS A 78 -4.29 -5.35 -10.27
CA LYS A 78 -5.00 -6.61 -10.60
C LYS A 78 -4.62 -7.18 -11.96
N MET A 79 -4.20 -6.34 -12.91
CA MET A 79 -3.67 -6.80 -14.19
C MET A 79 -2.28 -7.42 -14.06
N MET A 80 -1.57 -7.14 -12.97
CA MET A 80 -0.32 -7.84 -12.64
C MET A 80 -0.66 -9.22 -12.07
N ALA A 81 0.10 -10.25 -12.46
CA ALA A 81 0.03 -11.57 -11.84
C ALA A 81 0.65 -11.54 -10.43
N LEU A 82 0.02 -10.81 -9.52
CA LEU A 82 0.47 -10.62 -8.14
C LEU A 82 0.26 -11.88 -7.31
N PRO A 83 1.10 -12.11 -6.29
CA PRO A 83 0.79 -13.04 -5.21
C PRO A 83 -0.37 -12.49 -4.35
N PRO A 84 -0.79 -13.18 -3.27
CA PRO A 84 -1.85 -12.68 -2.40
C PRO A 84 -1.64 -11.22 -2.02
N THR A 85 -2.66 -10.41 -2.24
CA THR A 85 -2.60 -8.95 -2.14
C THR A 85 -3.91 -8.42 -1.62
N PHE A 86 -3.88 -7.63 -0.55
CA PHE A 86 -5.04 -6.86 -0.08
C PHE A 86 -4.74 -5.37 -0.04
N ALA A 87 -5.80 -4.58 -0.12
CA ALA A 87 -5.78 -3.17 0.22
C ALA A 87 -6.53 -2.97 1.54
N LEU A 88 -5.97 -2.13 2.42
CA LEU A 88 -6.59 -1.67 3.65
C LEU A 88 -6.71 -0.16 3.53
N GLU A 89 -7.93 0.37 3.68
CA GLU A 89 -8.22 1.80 3.58
C GLU A 89 -8.88 2.30 4.86
N LEU A 90 -8.58 3.53 5.23
CA LEU A 90 -9.28 4.27 6.28
C LEU A 90 -9.60 5.67 5.76
N THR A 91 -10.88 6.05 5.81
CA THR A 91 -11.37 7.39 5.53
C THR A 91 -11.96 8.00 6.78
N VAL A 92 -11.67 9.28 7.03
CA VAL A 92 -12.11 10.02 8.23
C VAL A 92 -13.39 10.83 8.00
N VAL A 93 -13.80 10.95 6.73
CA VAL A 93 -15.03 11.63 6.29
C VAL A 93 -15.65 10.89 5.10
N GLY A 94 -16.93 11.13 4.83
CA GLY A 94 -17.63 10.58 3.67
C GLY A 94 -17.14 11.12 2.31
N PRO A 95 -17.46 10.44 1.19
CA PRO A 95 -16.93 10.75 -0.14
C PRO A 95 -17.36 12.11 -0.70
N ALA A 96 -18.50 12.66 -0.27
CA ALA A 96 -18.99 13.97 -0.70
C ALA A 96 -18.40 15.15 0.09
N HIS A 97 -17.61 14.89 1.13
CA HIS A 97 -17.04 15.92 1.98
C HIS A 97 -15.99 16.76 1.22
N PRO A 98 -15.90 18.09 1.42
CA PRO A 98 -15.00 18.98 0.66
C PRO A 98 -13.51 18.81 0.98
N MET A 99 -13.17 17.99 1.98
CA MET A 99 -11.79 17.72 2.38
C MET A 99 -10.96 17.17 1.21
N LYS A 100 -9.77 17.76 1.01
CA LYS A 100 -8.86 17.41 -0.09
C LYS A 100 -8.40 15.95 -0.02
N MET A 101 -7.96 15.49 1.16
CA MET A 101 -7.57 14.11 1.42
C MET A 101 -8.52 13.52 2.44
N LYS A 102 -9.39 12.59 2.01
CA LYS A 102 -10.47 12.04 2.85
C LYS A 102 -10.01 10.85 3.69
N GLY A 103 -8.83 10.33 3.38
CA GLY A 103 -8.28 9.14 3.99
C GLY A 103 -6.99 8.72 3.30
N CYS A 104 -6.54 7.53 3.64
CA CYS A 104 -5.40 6.87 3.03
C CYS A 104 -5.61 5.35 3.05
N GLY A 105 -4.72 4.63 2.41
CA GLY A 105 -4.67 3.19 2.55
C GLY A 105 -3.27 2.65 2.33
N VAL A 106 -3.15 1.35 2.54
CA VAL A 106 -1.99 0.57 2.18
C VAL A 106 -2.40 -0.60 1.30
N VAL A 107 -1.63 -0.88 0.25
CA VAL A 107 -1.65 -2.17 -0.45
C VAL A 107 -0.57 -3.03 0.18
N VAL A 108 -0.92 -4.25 0.59
CA VAL A 108 0.00 -5.23 1.16
C VAL A 108 0.05 -6.45 0.23
N ILE A 109 1.24 -6.70 -0.32
CA ILE A 109 1.56 -7.80 -1.23
C ILE A 109 2.40 -8.82 -0.47
N ASN A 110 2.14 -10.12 -0.66
CA ASN A 110 2.68 -11.20 0.18
C ASN A 110 2.49 -10.89 1.68
N PRO A 111 1.25 -10.66 2.14
CA PRO A 111 1.00 -10.38 3.54
C PRO A 111 1.41 -11.58 4.42
N PRO A 112 1.91 -11.33 5.65
CA PRO A 112 2.04 -12.37 6.64
C PRO A 112 0.70 -13.08 6.90
N TYR A 113 0.75 -14.38 7.21
CA TYR A 113 -0.43 -15.19 7.45
C TYR A 113 -1.31 -14.56 8.55
N GLU A 114 -2.62 -14.48 8.29
CA GLU A 114 -3.67 -13.95 9.19
C GLU A 114 -3.55 -12.48 9.62
N ILE A 115 -2.61 -11.71 9.06
CA ILE A 115 -2.46 -10.30 9.44
C ILE A 115 -3.73 -9.47 9.15
N ASP A 116 -4.52 -9.85 8.16
CA ASP A 116 -5.79 -9.22 7.83
C ASP A 116 -6.82 -9.35 8.97
N LYS A 117 -6.84 -10.50 9.64
CA LYS A 117 -7.69 -10.77 10.81
C LYS A 117 -7.21 -9.99 12.03
N GLU A 118 -5.90 -9.89 12.22
CA GLU A 118 -5.31 -9.12 13.33
C GLU A 118 -5.53 -7.61 13.19
N LEU A 119 -5.49 -7.08 11.96
CA LEU A 119 -5.66 -5.66 11.69
C LEU A 119 -7.12 -5.20 11.80
N THR A 120 -8.09 -6.07 11.51
CA THR A 120 -9.51 -5.69 11.44
C THR A 120 -10.04 -5.04 12.74
N PRO A 121 -9.81 -5.60 13.95
CA PRO A 121 -10.22 -4.95 15.20
C PRO A 121 -9.59 -3.56 15.39
N SER A 122 -8.30 -3.41 15.07
CA SER A 122 -7.60 -2.14 15.16
C SER A 122 -8.17 -1.09 14.21
N LEU A 123 -8.56 -1.48 12.99
CA LEU A 123 -9.16 -0.58 12.01
C LEU A 123 -10.52 -0.05 12.44
N THR A 124 -11.36 -0.91 13.03
CA THR A 124 -12.64 -0.50 13.58
C THR A 124 -12.43 0.55 14.68
N TRP A 125 -11.54 0.26 15.64
CA TRP A 125 -11.20 1.20 16.69
C TRP A 125 -10.60 2.52 16.16
N MET A 126 -9.69 2.44 15.18
CA MET A 126 -9.11 3.62 14.54
C MET A 126 -10.17 4.47 13.82
N THR A 127 -11.16 3.85 13.18
CA THR A 127 -12.25 4.57 12.52
C THR A 127 -13.07 5.37 13.54
N GLU A 128 -13.36 4.79 14.69
CA GLU A 128 -14.13 5.45 15.76
C GLU A 128 -13.41 6.68 16.32
N ILE A 129 -12.10 6.60 16.54
CA ILE A 129 -11.33 7.69 17.15
C ILE A 129 -10.84 8.74 16.15
N LEU A 130 -10.66 8.37 14.86
CA LEU A 130 -10.13 9.26 13.83
C LEU A 130 -11.20 9.91 12.95
N ALA A 131 -12.47 9.49 13.06
CA ALA A 131 -13.56 10.11 12.33
C ALA A 131 -13.64 11.61 12.64
N GLN A 132 -13.66 12.43 11.58
CA GLN A 132 -13.79 13.89 11.69
C GLN A 132 -15.21 14.35 11.33
N ASP A 133 -15.96 13.53 10.59
CA ASP A 133 -17.36 13.76 10.24
C ASP A 133 -18.05 12.42 9.88
N HIS A 134 -19.34 12.47 9.56
CA HIS A 134 -20.11 11.34 9.09
C HIS A 134 -19.49 10.67 7.85
N GLY A 135 -19.65 9.35 7.79
CA GLY A 135 -19.22 8.55 6.64
C GLY A 135 -17.74 8.15 6.63
N GLY A 136 -16.99 8.43 7.69
CA GLY A 136 -15.71 7.77 7.95
C GLY A 136 -15.88 6.25 8.05
N LYS A 137 -14.93 5.50 7.50
CA LYS A 137 -14.96 4.03 7.47
C LYS A 137 -13.55 3.46 7.31
N ALA A 138 -13.37 2.22 7.74
CA ALA A 138 -12.24 1.40 7.32
C ALA A 138 -12.72 0.19 6.53
N GLU A 139 -11.90 -0.27 5.59
CA GLU A 139 -12.22 -1.39 4.72
C GLU A 139 -10.96 -2.16 4.38
N LEU A 140 -11.01 -3.50 4.51
CA LEU A 140 -10.00 -4.40 3.98
C LEU A 140 -10.60 -5.16 2.79
N ARG A 141 -9.92 -5.11 1.65
CA ARG A 141 -10.35 -5.68 0.38
C ARG A 141 -9.22 -6.47 -0.25
N TRP A 142 -9.44 -7.75 -0.45
CA TRP A 142 -8.53 -8.59 -1.23
C TRP A 142 -8.60 -8.21 -2.72
N LEU A 143 -7.45 -7.85 -3.29
CA LEU A 143 -7.28 -7.62 -4.73
C LEU A 143 -6.94 -8.95 -5.43
N VAL A 144 -6.13 -9.78 -4.78
CA VAL A 144 -5.80 -11.15 -5.19
C VAL A 144 -5.82 -12.02 -3.94
N ARG A 145 -6.66 -13.05 -3.90
CA ARG A 145 -6.75 -13.97 -2.74
C ARG A 145 -5.69 -15.08 -2.83
N GLU A 146 -5.40 -15.69 -1.69
CA GLU A 146 -4.76 -17.01 -1.67
C GLU A 146 -5.61 -18.01 -2.47
N ALA A 147 -4.93 -18.80 -3.29
CA ALA A 147 -5.54 -19.86 -4.11
C ALA A 147 -5.84 -21.11 -3.28
#